data_AF-A0A970HVV7-F1
#
_entry.id   AF-A0A970HVV7-F1
#
_cell.length_a   1.000
_cell.length_b   1.000
_cell.length_c   1.000
_cell.angle_alpha   90.00
_cell.angle_beta   90.00
_cell.angle_gamma   90.00
#
_symmetry.space_group_name_H-M   'P 1'
#
loop_
_entity.id
_entity.type
_entity.pdbx_description
1 polymer ?
#
loop_
_entity_poly.entity_id
_entity_poly.type
_entity_poly.pdbx_seq_one_letter_code
_entity_poly.pdbx_strand_id
1 'polypeptide(L)'
;FEQPYVDFGPDLEPGQPTYYRVRAIGPNGETGEWSAPTWVTPLDRLEIRLVEPADDATNVSLTPTFRWTYTDIAPQGVYTEYTFDIYVAGITGVPGGVSDYFAWFYEGLVNQSEAEYNFDGTGEPLLPGKTYEWNVVEGMAVAYYRLNSAAVSLAGTGLSDNNGYAGAVNGAFLFTTALEN
;
A
#
# COMPACT_ATOMS: atom_id res chain seq x y z
N PHE A 1 -19.06 -8.37 -17.76
CA PHE A 1 -18.31 -7.99 -16.56
C PHE A 1 -19.20 -7.03 -15.79
N GLU A 2 -19.75 -7.44 -14.65
CA GLU A 2 -20.42 -6.51 -13.74
C GLU A 2 -19.33 -5.72 -13.02
N GLN A 3 -19.38 -4.38 -13.12
CA GLN A 3 -18.51 -3.54 -12.31
C GLN A 3 -19.09 -3.47 -10.89
N PRO A 4 -18.28 -3.64 -9.84
CA PRO A 4 -18.74 -3.42 -8.48
C PRO A 4 -19.19 -1.97 -8.32
N TYR A 5 -20.29 -1.74 -7.59
CA TYR A 5 -20.65 -0.40 -7.14
C TYR A 5 -19.65 0.03 -6.06
N VAL A 6 -19.03 1.19 -6.22
CA VAL A 6 -18.12 1.78 -5.26
C VAL A 6 -18.72 3.08 -4.74
N ASP A 7 -18.81 3.21 -3.42
CA ASP A 7 -19.31 4.40 -2.77
C ASP A 7 -18.13 5.21 -2.19
N PHE A 8 -18.04 6.48 -2.58
CA PHE A 8 -17.08 7.46 -2.05
C PHE A 8 -17.82 8.65 -1.41
N GLY A 9 -19.09 8.47 -1.04
CA GLY A 9 -19.93 9.51 -0.49
C GLY A 9 -19.33 10.13 0.78
N PRO A 10 -19.48 11.45 0.98
CA PRO A 10 -18.93 12.14 2.15
C PRO A 10 -19.60 11.70 3.47
N ASP A 11 -20.74 11.00 3.39
CA ASP A 11 -21.48 10.47 4.54
C ASP A 11 -20.89 9.14 5.06
N LEU A 12 -19.84 8.59 4.42
CA LEU A 12 -19.16 7.39 4.89
C LEU A 12 -18.24 7.72 6.06
N GLU A 13 -18.78 7.60 7.26
CA GLU A 13 -18.03 7.77 8.50
C GLU A 13 -17.28 6.47 8.88
N PRO A 14 -15.96 6.51 9.12
CA PRO A 14 -15.22 5.38 9.64
C PRO A 14 -15.86 4.79 10.91
N GLY A 15 -15.93 3.46 10.98
CA GLY A 15 -16.49 2.77 12.14
C GLY A 15 -18.02 2.73 12.22
N GLN A 16 -18.75 3.42 11.35
CA GLN A 16 -20.22 3.40 11.32
C GLN A 16 -20.77 2.39 10.29
N PRO A 17 -21.55 1.37 10.69
CA PRO A 17 -22.14 0.43 9.75
C PRO A 17 -23.02 1.13 8.70
N THR A 18 -22.68 0.95 7.42
CA THR A 18 -23.41 1.49 6.27
C THR A 18 -24.10 0.36 5.53
N TYR A 19 -25.36 0.57 5.18
CA TYR A 19 -26.23 -0.45 4.59
C TYR A 19 -26.53 -0.14 3.13
N TYR A 20 -26.41 -1.16 2.28
CA TYR A 20 -26.66 -1.04 0.85
C TYR A 20 -27.71 -2.04 0.40
N ARG A 21 -28.53 -1.63 -0.57
CA ARG A 21 -29.40 -2.51 -1.34
C ARG A 21 -29.48 -1.98 -2.76
N VAL A 22 -29.62 -2.88 -3.72
CA VAL A 22 -29.72 -2.54 -5.13
C VAL A 22 -31.05 -3.01 -5.69
N ARG A 23 -31.54 -2.36 -6.74
CA ARG A 23 -32.71 -2.80 -7.51
C ARG A 23 -32.47 -2.53 -8.99
N ALA A 24 -33.08 -3.34 -9.84
CA ALA A 24 -33.07 -3.08 -11.27
C ALA A 24 -33.99 -1.89 -11.61
N ILE A 25 -33.55 -1.05 -12.56
CA ILE A 25 -34.38 -0.01 -13.18
C ILE A 25 -34.47 -0.35 -14.66
N GLY A 26 -35.69 -0.59 -15.15
CA GLY A 26 -35.98 -0.90 -16.53
C GLY A 26 -35.87 0.32 -17.45
N PRO A 27 -35.92 0.12 -18.78
CA PRO A 27 -35.71 1.18 -19.77
C PRO A 27 -36.73 2.33 -19.68
N ASN A 28 -37.91 2.07 -19.10
CA ASN A 28 -38.97 3.06 -18.90
C ASN A 28 -39.05 3.59 -17.46
N GLY A 29 -38.01 3.36 -16.64
CA GLY A 29 -38.00 3.75 -15.22
C GLY A 29 -38.76 2.81 -14.29
N GLU A 30 -39.25 1.67 -14.79
CA GLU A 30 -39.89 0.62 -13.99
C GLU A 30 -38.88 0.04 -13.00
N THR A 31 -39.27 -0.11 -11.73
CA THR A 31 -38.36 -0.59 -10.69
C THR A 31 -38.68 -2.02 -10.29
N GLY A 32 -37.68 -2.89 -10.28
CA GLY A 32 -37.79 -4.21 -9.68
C GLY A 32 -37.78 -4.17 -8.15
N GLU A 33 -37.93 -5.34 -7.54
CA GLU A 33 -37.77 -5.53 -6.09
C GLU A 33 -36.35 -5.17 -5.64
N TRP A 34 -36.24 -4.74 -4.38
CA TRP A 34 -34.94 -4.52 -3.76
C TRP A 34 -34.26 -5.85 -3.45
N SER A 35 -32.92 -5.86 -3.55
CA SER A 35 -32.09 -6.93 -3.02
C SER A 35 -32.24 -7.03 -1.49
N ALA A 36 -31.82 -8.18 -0.94
CA ALA A 36 -31.52 -8.25 0.49
C ALA A 36 -30.46 -7.18 0.84
N PRO A 37 -30.55 -6.55 2.03
CA PRO A 37 -29.55 -5.56 2.44
C PRO A 37 -28.20 -6.24 2.69
N THR A 38 -27.13 -5.56 2.26
CA THR A 38 -25.76 -5.83 2.69
C THR A 38 -25.25 -4.68 3.54
N TRP A 39 -24.11 -4.85 4.18
CA TRP A 39 -23.49 -3.82 4.98
C TRP A 39 -21.97 -3.91 4.95
N VAL A 40 -21.34 -2.79 5.26
CA VAL A 40 -19.91 -2.66 5.54
C VAL A 40 -19.75 -1.69 6.70
N THR A 41 -18.64 -1.78 7.41
CA THR A 41 -18.15 -0.69 8.25
C THR A 41 -16.99 -0.04 7.50
N PRO A 42 -17.10 1.24 7.08
CA PRO A 42 -16.00 1.97 6.46
C PRO A 42 -14.76 1.95 7.36
N LEU A 43 -13.60 1.77 6.73
CA LEU A 43 -12.33 1.69 7.43
C LEU A 43 -11.84 3.09 7.80
N ASP A 44 -11.10 3.17 8.90
CA ASP A 44 -10.35 4.37 9.24
C ASP A 44 -9.14 4.54 8.30
N ARG A 45 -8.45 5.67 8.41
CA ARG A 45 -7.25 5.96 7.64
C ARG A 45 -6.14 4.95 7.96
N LEU A 46 -5.72 4.19 6.96
CA LEU A 46 -4.47 3.45 7.02
C LEU A 46 -3.29 4.44 7.05
N GLU A 47 -2.38 4.26 8.01
CA GLU A 47 -1.10 4.98 8.03
C GLU A 47 0.04 3.97 8.04
N ILE A 48 1.10 4.26 7.29
CA ILE A 48 2.30 3.43 7.19
C ILE A 48 3.49 4.27 7.68
N ARG A 49 4.40 3.66 8.44
CA ARG A 49 5.62 4.30 8.95
C ARG A 49 6.83 3.41 8.74
N LEU A 50 7.86 3.94 8.07
CA LEU A 50 9.14 3.26 7.89
C LEU A 50 9.89 3.16 9.22
N VAL A 51 10.62 2.05 9.44
CA VAL A 51 11.33 1.76 10.69
C VAL A 51 12.81 1.46 10.43
N GLU A 52 13.11 0.44 9.63
CA GLU A 52 14.48 0.00 9.34
C GLU A 52 14.67 -0.33 7.85
N PRO A 53 15.83 -0.04 7.25
CA PRO A 53 16.92 0.80 7.76
C PRO A 53 16.43 2.21 8.08
N ALA A 54 16.89 2.79 9.20
CA ALA A 54 16.49 4.13 9.61
C ALA A 54 16.93 5.20 8.59
N ASP A 55 16.28 6.35 8.60
CA ASP A 55 16.67 7.47 7.74
C ASP A 55 18.11 7.90 8.01
N ASP A 56 18.84 8.20 6.93
CA ASP A 56 20.28 8.45 6.91
C ASP A 56 21.16 7.33 7.54
N ALA A 57 20.66 6.09 7.63
CA ALA A 57 21.46 4.98 8.14
C ALA A 57 22.71 4.75 7.27
N THR A 58 23.84 4.45 7.92
CA THR A 58 25.10 4.13 7.25
C THR A 58 25.55 2.72 7.59
N ASN A 59 26.47 2.17 6.78
CA ASN A 59 26.99 0.81 6.96
C ASN A 59 25.88 -0.27 6.92
N VAL A 60 24.87 -0.06 6.08
CA VAL A 60 23.76 -1.01 5.88
C VAL A 60 24.23 -2.17 5.01
N SER A 61 23.78 -3.40 5.32
CA SER A 61 24.07 -4.59 4.50
C SER A 61 23.68 -4.38 3.02
N LEU A 62 24.31 -5.13 2.10
CA LEU A 62 23.85 -5.20 0.71
C LEU A 62 22.57 -6.02 0.52
N THR A 63 22.15 -6.75 1.55
CA THR A 63 20.87 -7.46 1.63
C THR A 63 20.09 -6.98 2.86
N PRO A 64 19.69 -5.70 2.93
CA PRO A 64 18.98 -5.18 4.09
C PRO A 64 17.59 -5.84 4.22
N THR A 65 17.11 -5.96 5.45
CA THR A 65 15.68 -6.22 5.71
C THR A 65 15.00 -4.88 5.96
N PHE A 66 14.03 -4.54 5.12
CA PHE A 66 13.18 -3.38 5.32
C PHE A 66 12.08 -3.72 6.30
N ARG A 67 11.74 -2.79 7.20
CA ARG A 67 10.69 -2.94 8.21
C ARG A 67 9.85 -1.68 8.28
N TRP A 68 8.54 -1.85 8.35
CA TRP A 68 7.58 -0.77 8.54
C TRP A 68 6.56 -1.16 9.61
N THR A 69 5.79 -0.17 10.06
CA THR A 69 4.60 -0.38 10.89
C THR A 69 3.41 0.24 10.18
N TYR A 70 2.21 -0.24 10.52
CA TYR A 70 0.97 0.32 10.00
C TYR A 70 -0.11 0.33 11.08
N THR A 71 -1.09 1.22 10.93
CA THR A 71 -2.25 1.29 11.82
C THR A 71 -3.16 0.09 11.54
N ASP A 72 -3.41 -0.76 12.54
CA ASP A 72 -4.42 -1.80 12.44
C ASP A 72 -5.81 -1.17 12.54
N ILE A 73 -6.50 -1.13 11.42
CA ILE A 73 -7.84 -0.55 11.21
C ILE A 73 -8.90 -1.64 10.98
N ALA A 74 -8.56 -2.90 11.24
CA ALA A 74 -9.44 -4.04 11.03
C ALA A 74 -10.70 -3.92 11.92
N PRO A 75 -11.92 -3.99 11.34
CA PRO A 75 -13.12 -4.04 12.12
C PRO A 75 -13.17 -5.33 12.95
N GLN A 76 -13.69 -5.24 14.18
CA GLN A 76 -13.72 -6.36 15.10
C GLN A 76 -14.44 -7.59 14.49
N GLY A 77 -13.74 -8.72 14.43
CA GLY A 77 -14.29 -9.98 13.92
C GLY A 77 -14.46 -10.05 12.40
N VAL A 78 -13.86 -9.11 11.66
CA VAL A 78 -13.89 -9.08 10.20
C VAL A 78 -12.50 -9.40 9.66
N TYR A 79 -12.42 -10.34 8.72
CA TYR A 79 -11.16 -10.64 8.05
C TYR A 79 -10.73 -9.41 7.22
N THR A 80 -9.55 -8.90 7.52
CA THR A 80 -8.96 -7.73 6.86
C THR A 80 -7.59 -8.10 6.33
N GLU A 81 -7.38 -7.85 5.04
CA GLU A 81 -6.12 -8.07 4.36
C GLU A 81 -5.40 -6.75 4.17
N TYR A 82 -4.12 -6.71 4.52
CA TYR A 82 -3.23 -5.57 4.30
C TYR A 82 -2.25 -5.92 3.19
N THR A 83 -2.15 -5.09 2.15
CA THR A 83 -1.23 -5.28 1.03
C THR A 83 -0.32 -4.07 0.92
N PHE A 84 0.97 -4.27 0.69
CA PHE A 84 1.96 -3.19 0.59
C PHE A 84 2.85 -3.33 -0.64
N ASP A 85 3.19 -2.18 -1.22
CA ASP A 85 4.13 -2.07 -2.34
C ASP A 85 5.37 -1.27 -1.89
N ILE A 86 6.55 -1.81 -2.17
CA ILE A 86 7.84 -1.29 -1.69
C ILE A 86 8.79 -1.02 -2.86
N TYR A 87 9.59 0.04 -2.76
CA TYR A 87 10.74 0.25 -3.65
C TYR A 87 12.03 0.54 -2.93
N VAL A 88 13.12 0.34 -3.67
CA VAL A 88 14.47 0.85 -3.40
C VAL A 88 14.99 1.50 -4.68
N ALA A 89 15.40 2.77 -4.61
CA ALA A 89 15.91 3.55 -5.73
C ALA A 89 17.35 4.02 -5.48
N GLY A 90 18.19 4.02 -6.51
CA GLY A 90 19.56 4.49 -6.40
C GLY A 90 19.67 6.01 -6.46
N ILE A 91 20.45 6.63 -5.57
CA ILE A 91 20.62 8.09 -5.52
C ILE A 91 22.00 8.54 -6.07
N THR A 92 23.11 8.00 -5.56
CA THR A 92 24.46 8.51 -5.91
C THR A 92 25.30 7.51 -6.69
N GLY A 93 25.71 7.87 -7.92
CA GLY A 93 26.81 7.20 -8.63
C GLY A 93 26.60 5.70 -8.89
N VAL A 94 25.36 5.29 -9.13
CA VAL A 94 24.98 3.96 -9.62
C VAL A 94 25.11 3.96 -11.16
N PRO A 95 25.61 2.90 -11.82
CA PRO A 95 25.51 2.78 -13.27
C PRO A 95 24.04 2.88 -13.70
N GLY A 96 23.70 3.85 -14.55
CA GLY A 96 22.30 4.20 -14.84
C GLY A 96 21.76 5.39 -14.01
N GLY A 97 22.65 6.15 -13.37
CA GLY A 97 22.37 7.32 -12.52
C GLY A 97 21.51 8.43 -13.12
N VAL A 98 20.22 8.16 -13.22
CA VAL A 98 19.15 9.14 -13.28
C VAL A 98 18.28 8.85 -12.05
N SER A 99 17.93 9.90 -11.30
CA SER A 99 16.67 9.96 -10.56
C SER A 99 15.62 9.24 -11.40
N ASP A 100 14.99 8.18 -10.86
CA ASP A 100 13.93 7.34 -11.48
C ASP A 100 14.30 5.88 -11.80
N TYR A 101 15.52 5.38 -11.48
CA TYR A 101 15.84 3.95 -11.58
C TYR A 101 15.62 3.21 -10.26
N PHE A 102 14.60 2.34 -10.22
CA PHE A 102 14.41 1.39 -9.13
C PHE A 102 15.50 0.32 -9.18
N ALA A 103 16.30 0.22 -8.12
CA ALA A 103 17.16 -0.93 -7.89
C ALA A 103 16.32 -2.18 -7.58
N TRP A 104 15.17 -2.00 -6.92
CA TRP A 104 14.20 -3.04 -6.65
C TRP A 104 12.81 -2.44 -6.44
N PHE A 105 11.79 -3.16 -6.88
CA PHE A 105 10.39 -2.83 -6.65
C PHE A 105 9.60 -4.12 -6.50
N TYR A 106 8.72 -4.18 -5.52
CA TYR A 106 7.87 -5.33 -5.30
C TYR A 106 6.46 -4.89 -4.91
N GLU A 107 5.48 -5.48 -5.57
CA GLU A 107 4.06 -5.26 -5.35
C GLU A 107 3.44 -6.47 -4.65
N GLY A 108 2.49 -6.22 -3.75
CA GLY A 108 1.65 -7.30 -3.23
C GLY A 108 2.18 -8.01 -1.99
N LEU A 109 2.89 -7.32 -1.09
CA LEU A 109 3.26 -7.87 0.22
C LEU A 109 2.02 -7.99 1.10
N VAL A 110 1.47 -9.20 1.21
CA VAL A 110 0.23 -9.46 1.96
C VAL A 110 0.51 -9.77 3.42
N ASN A 111 -0.08 -8.98 4.32
CA ASN A 111 0.00 -9.09 5.78
C ASN A 111 1.43 -9.17 6.31
N GLN A 112 2.34 -8.42 5.67
CA GLN A 112 3.74 -8.30 6.08
C GLN A 112 4.04 -6.93 6.65
N SER A 113 5.07 -6.86 7.48
CA SER A 113 5.65 -5.63 8.01
C SER A 113 7.16 -5.58 7.83
N GLU A 114 7.69 -6.52 7.05
CA GLU A 114 9.10 -6.62 6.70
C GLU A 114 9.28 -7.26 5.32
N ALA A 115 10.38 -6.95 4.63
CA ALA A 115 10.80 -7.62 3.41
C ALA A 115 12.33 -7.60 3.30
N GLU A 116 12.95 -8.75 3.01
CA GLU A 116 14.37 -8.79 2.65
C GLU A 116 14.57 -8.20 1.25
N TYR A 117 15.61 -7.40 1.07
CA TYR A 117 15.94 -6.82 -0.22
C TYR A 117 16.05 -7.91 -1.29
N ASN A 118 15.34 -7.72 -2.40
CA ASN A 118 15.47 -8.57 -3.58
C ASN A 118 15.22 -10.06 -3.31
N PHE A 119 14.31 -10.38 -2.38
CA PHE A 119 13.98 -11.77 -2.05
C PHE A 119 13.38 -12.55 -3.22
N ASP A 120 12.81 -11.84 -4.20
CA ASP A 120 12.23 -12.38 -5.43
C ASP A 120 13.24 -12.49 -6.58
N GLY A 121 14.45 -11.93 -6.42
CA GLY A 121 15.53 -11.99 -7.39
C GLY A 121 15.36 -11.09 -8.63
N THR A 122 14.44 -10.13 -8.59
CA THR A 122 14.16 -9.22 -9.72
C THR A 122 14.94 -7.91 -9.67
N GLY A 123 15.46 -7.55 -8.51
CA GLY A 123 16.26 -6.36 -8.27
C GLY A 123 17.72 -6.49 -8.67
N GLU A 124 18.36 -5.35 -8.90
CA GLU A 124 19.80 -5.24 -9.14
C GLU A 124 20.60 -5.38 -7.84
N PRO A 125 21.85 -5.85 -7.86
CA PRO A 125 22.68 -5.86 -6.66
C PRO A 125 22.92 -4.44 -6.11
N LEU A 126 22.76 -4.26 -4.80
CA LEU A 126 23.22 -3.04 -4.15
C LEU A 126 24.75 -2.96 -4.23
N LEU A 127 25.28 -1.76 -4.47
CA LEU A 127 26.71 -1.53 -4.60
C LEU A 127 27.30 -1.01 -3.28
N PRO A 128 28.52 -1.42 -2.88
CA PRO A 128 29.16 -0.92 -1.67
C PRO A 128 29.35 0.61 -1.64
N GLY A 129 29.12 1.21 -0.47
CA GLY A 129 29.30 2.65 -0.23
C GLY A 129 28.37 3.57 -1.04
N LYS A 130 27.24 3.06 -1.54
CA LYS A 130 26.26 3.84 -2.30
C LYS A 130 25.03 4.17 -1.45
N THR A 131 24.46 5.33 -1.74
CA THR A 131 23.22 5.79 -1.09
C THR A 131 22.02 5.43 -1.95
N TYR A 132 21.02 4.88 -1.28
CA TYR A 132 19.73 4.48 -1.82
C TYR A 132 18.62 5.15 -1.02
N GLU A 133 17.46 5.27 -1.65
CA GLU A 133 16.21 5.65 -1.03
C GLU A 133 15.29 4.43 -1.00
N TRP A 134 14.49 4.27 0.06
CA TRP A 134 13.46 3.24 0.11
C TRP A 134 12.16 3.78 0.71
N ASN A 135 11.04 3.21 0.28
CA ASN A 135 9.72 3.56 0.79
C ASN A 135 8.71 2.42 0.59
N VAL A 136 7.66 2.42 1.40
CA VAL A 136 6.40 1.74 1.11
C VAL A 136 5.46 2.78 0.48
N VAL A 137 5.11 2.61 -0.78
CA VAL A 137 4.48 3.66 -1.61
C VAL A 137 2.98 3.56 -1.70
N GLU A 138 2.48 2.36 -1.54
CA GLU A 138 1.07 2.08 -1.45
C GLU A 138 0.87 1.04 -0.35
N GLY A 139 -0.15 1.26 0.47
CA GLY A 139 -0.75 0.18 1.24
C GLY A 139 -2.26 0.21 1.12
N MET A 140 -2.84 -0.97 1.07
CA MET A 140 -4.27 -1.17 0.97
C MET A 140 -4.74 -2.07 2.09
N ALA A 141 -5.79 -1.66 2.80
CA ALA A 141 -6.54 -2.52 3.71
C ALA A 141 -7.88 -2.87 3.07
N VAL A 142 -8.21 -4.16 2.99
CA VAL A 142 -9.51 -4.65 2.49
C VAL A 142 -10.17 -5.49 3.56
N ALA A 143 -11.27 -5.00 4.12
CA ALA A 143 -12.09 -5.75 5.07
C ALA A 143 -13.25 -6.44 4.34
N TYR A 144 -13.29 -7.77 4.42
CA TYR A 144 -14.25 -8.60 3.70
C TYR A 144 -15.42 -9.02 4.61
N TYR A 145 -16.64 -8.67 4.20
CA TYR A 145 -17.86 -9.00 4.91
C TYR A 145 -18.52 -10.24 4.28
N ARG A 146 -19.77 -10.14 3.82
CA ARG A 146 -20.43 -11.21 3.06
C ARG A 146 -19.87 -11.28 1.63
N LEU A 147 -20.19 -12.36 0.90
CA LEU A 147 -19.66 -12.74 -0.43
C LEU A 147 -19.48 -11.60 -1.47
N ASN A 148 -20.13 -10.44 -1.32
CA ASN A 148 -20.07 -9.32 -2.27
C ASN A 148 -19.96 -7.94 -1.58
N SER A 149 -19.31 -7.84 -0.41
CA SER A 149 -19.29 -6.60 0.38
C SER A 149 -17.94 -6.39 1.04
N ALA A 150 -17.26 -5.29 0.73
CA ALA A 150 -15.95 -4.97 1.24
C ALA A 150 -15.81 -3.48 1.55
N ALA A 151 -15.00 -3.15 2.56
CA ALA A 151 -14.55 -1.79 2.83
C ALA A 151 -13.05 -1.70 2.53
N VAL A 152 -12.61 -0.59 1.94
CA VAL A 152 -11.23 -0.38 1.49
C VAL A 152 -10.69 0.92 2.09
N SER A 153 -9.45 0.89 2.58
CA SER A 153 -8.66 2.09 2.89
C SER A 153 -7.35 2.02 2.13
N LEU A 154 -6.92 3.14 1.56
CA LEU A 154 -5.69 3.27 0.80
C LEU A 154 -4.77 4.30 1.48
N ALA A 155 -3.50 3.92 1.64
CA ALA A 155 -2.40 4.77 2.08
C ALA A 155 -1.40 4.88 0.93
N GLY A 156 -1.58 5.90 0.10
CA GLY A 156 -0.76 6.11 -1.10
C GLY A 156 -1.31 7.28 -1.90
N THR A 157 -0.43 8.00 -2.59
CA THR A 157 -0.85 8.79 -3.75
C THR A 157 -0.84 7.85 -4.95
N GLY A 158 -2.00 7.58 -5.56
CA GLY A 158 -2.03 6.89 -6.86
C GLY A 158 -1.01 7.54 -7.80
N LEU A 159 -0.31 6.72 -8.60
CA LEU A 159 0.74 7.10 -9.54
C LEU A 159 0.38 8.40 -10.27
N SER A 160 0.80 9.55 -9.74
CA SER A 160 0.55 10.85 -10.36
C SER A 160 1.89 11.44 -10.71
N ASP A 161 1.94 11.91 -11.93
CA ASP A 161 3.11 12.03 -12.79
C ASP A 161 4.08 13.14 -12.33
N ASN A 162 3.86 13.76 -11.17
CA ASN A 162 4.56 14.99 -10.81
C ASN A 162 4.71 15.35 -9.33
N ASN A 163 4.51 14.46 -8.34
CA ASN A 163 4.96 14.81 -6.97
C ASN A 163 5.07 13.64 -5.96
N GLY A 164 6.12 12.83 -6.09
CA GLY A 164 6.64 11.99 -5.00
C GLY A 164 5.80 10.77 -4.64
N TYR A 165 6.47 9.65 -4.41
CA TYR A 165 5.85 8.46 -3.85
C TYR A 165 5.48 8.73 -2.38
N ALA A 166 4.21 9.00 -2.07
CA ALA A 166 3.75 9.25 -0.71
C ALA A 166 2.86 8.09 -0.21
N GLY A 167 3.48 7.01 0.27
CA GLY A 167 2.81 5.92 0.98
C GLY A 167 3.05 5.97 2.50
N ALA A 168 4.31 6.06 2.93
CA ALA A 168 4.65 6.24 4.33
C ALA A 168 4.52 7.69 4.81
N VAL A 169 3.92 7.90 5.99
CA VAL A 169 3.65 9.23 6.56
C VAL A 169 4.91 9.95 7.07
N ASN A 170 6.04 9.24 7.20
CA ASN A 170 7.35 9.79 7.53
C ASN A 170 8.26 10.02 6.32
N GLY A 171 7.73 9.89 5.10
CA GLY A 171 8.49 10.05 3.87
C GLY A 171 9.39 8.85 3.57
N ALA A 172 10.03 8.88 2.40
CA ALA A 172 11.04 7.90 2.04
C ALA A 172 12.29 8.07 2.92
N PHE A 173 12.98 6.97 3.20
CA PHE A 173 14.20 6.95 4.01
C PHE A 173 15.43 6.74 3.14
N LEU A 174 16.51 7.44 3.47
CA LEU A 174 17.81 7.26 2.84
C LEU A 174 18.66 6.26 3.63
N PHE A 175 19.48 5.48 2.93
CA PHE A 175 20.51 4.66 3.57
C PHE A 175 21.76 4.52 2.68
N THR A 176 22.92 4.38 3.31
CA THR A 176 24.19 4.10 2.66
C THR A 176 24.69 2.71 3.01
N THR A 177 24.96 1.92 1.97
CA THR A 177 25.49 0.56 2.10
C THR A 177 26.90 0.52 2.68
N ALA A 178 27.25 -0.60 3.32
CA ALA A 178 28.58 -0.90 3.81
C ALA A 178 29.62 -0.88 2.68
N LEU A 179 30.89 -0.62 3.03
CA LEU A 179 32.01 -0.58 2.07
C LEU A 179 32.54 -1.98 1.71
N GLU A 180 32.23 -2.99 2.51
CA GLU A 180 32.67 -4.37 2.36
C GLU A 180 31.50 -5.33 2.63
N ASN A 181 31.52 -6.51 2.01
CA ASN A 181 30.51 -7.56 2.15
C ASN A 181 30.67 -8.38 3.44
#